data_AF-A0AAV9PC32-F1
#
_entry.id   AF-A0AAV9PC32-F1
#
_cell.length_a   1.000
_cell.length_b   1.000
_cell.length_c   1.000
_cell.angle_alpha   90.00
_cell.angle_beta   90.00
_cell.angle_gamma   90.00
#
_symmetry.space_group_name_H-M   'P 1'
#
loop_
_entity.id
_entity.type
_entity.pdbx_description
1 polymer ?
#
loop_
_entity_poly.entity_id
_entity_poly.type
_entity_poly.pdbx_seq_one_letter_code
_entity_poly.pdbx_strand_id
1 'polypeptide(L)'
;MCSPPSTLLLYVPRKNFIIRASVDNHQTNYQICGEHSYDLSASVPSALGPLPHVIEMTNNVLIGGGALDFLLLSNGSLVTIQNMTWNGMQGFQEKPSSPFYVPYHPGLLEGLEAILTQPFPVPVEKNTAGSGYLGTWHTERGLTWCDVNHAGHEIPQYVPGAGYRHLEFLLGRISNLGEVSDFTTQKGDFTGNSSRPY
;
A
#
# COMPACT_ATOMS: atom_id res chain seq x y z
N MET A 1 -3.74 -1.32 20.55
CA MET A 1 -4.79 -1.09 19.54
C MET A 1 -4.84 -2.32 18.65
N CYS A 2 -6.03 -2.87 18.44
CA CYS A 2 -6.22 -4.04 17.60
C CYS A 2 -7.18 -3.66 16.49
N SER A 3 -6.65 -3.52 15.28
CA SER A 3 -7.44 -3.37 14.07
C SER A 3 -7.23 -4.62 13.22
N PRO A 4 -8.18 -5.03 12.35
CA PRO A 4 -7.95 -6.13 11.42
C PRO A 4 -6.65 -5.87 10.61
N PRO A 5 -5.87 -6.90 10.25
CA PRO A 5 -4.55 -6.69 9.66
C PRO A 5 -4.68 -6.18 8.22
N SER A 6 -4.89 -4.88 8.06
CA SER A 6 -4.63 -4.18 6.80
C SER A 6 -3.18 -3.71 6.83
N THR A 7 -2.32 -4.71 6.73
CA THR A 7 -0.89 -4.73 6.41
C THR A 7 -0.16 -3.37 6.39
N LEU A 8 0.67 -3.11 7.41
CA LEU A 8 1.94 -2.39 7.21
C LEU A 8 2.74 -3.22 6.20
N LEU A 9 2.76 -2.80 4.93
CA LEU A 9 3.29 -3.62 3.84
C LEU A 9 4.81 -3.53 3.77
N LEU A 10 5.48 -4.20 4.70
CA LEU A 10 6.89 -4.53 4.56
C LEU A 10 6.97 -5.77 3.64
N TYR A 11 7.06 -5.54 2.34
CA TYR A 11 7.15 -6.61 1.36
C TYR A 11 8.59 -7.11 1.24
N VAL A 12 8.79 -8.40 1.53
CA VAL A 12 10.04 -9.12 1.28
C VAL A 12 9.72 -10.26 0.31
N PRO A 13 10.26 -10.26 -0.93
CA PRO A 13 9.92 -11.29 -1.91
C PRO A 13 10.42 -12.67 -1.46
N ARG A 14 9.50 -13.62 -1.28
CA ARG A 14 9.81 -15.06 -1.27
C ARG A 14 9.11 -15.75 -2.44
N LYS A 15 9.87 -16.44 -3.28
CA LYS A 15 9.34 -17.29 -4.34
C LYS A 15 8.67 -18.53 -3.71
N ASN A 16 7.43 -18.83 -4.14
CA ASN A 16 6.58 -19.97 -3.77
C ASN A 16 5.87 -19.88 -2.41
N PHE A 17 4.62 -19.41 -2.43
CA PHE A 17 3.69 -19.62 -1.32
C PHE A 17 2.27 -19.84 -1.85
N ILE A 18 1.80 -21.10 -1.82
CA ILE A 18 0.38 -21.44 -1.94
C ILE A 18 -0.02 -21.99 -0.56
N ILE A 19 -0.94 -21.31 0.13
CA ILE A 19 -1.59 -21.86 1.32
C ILE A 19 -3.09 -22.03 1.03
N ARG A 20 -3.55 -23.27 1.04
CA ARG A 20 -4.94 -23.59 1.39
C ARG A 20 -4.99 -23.74 2.90
N ALA A 21 -5.56 -22.76 3.60
CA ALA A 21 -5.82 -22.88 5.03
C ALA A 21 -7.16 -23.61 5.21
N SER A 22 -7.11 -24.91 5.52
CA SER A 22 -8.26 -25.63 6.08
C SER A 22 -8.22 -25.40 7.59
N VAL A 23 -9.20 -24.68 8.13
CA VAL A 23 -9.28 -24.38 9.56
C VAL A 23 -9.95 -25.55 10.27
N ASP A 24 -9.19 -26.31 11.05
CA ASP A 24 -9.66 -27.44 11.86
C ASP A 24 -10.30 -26.94 13.18
N ASN A 25 -11.41 -27.57 13.59
CA ASN A 25 -12.36 -27.09 14.60
C ASN A 25 -12.00 -27.48 16.04
N HIS A 26 -10.73 -27.42 16.41
CA HIS A 26 -10.36 -27.41 17.83
C HIS A 26 -10.52 -26.00 18.39
N GLN A 27 -10.77 -25.84 19.70
CA GLN A 27 -10.97 -24.54 20.37
C GLN A 27 -9.86 -23.55 19.97
N THR A 28 -10.13 -22.75 18.96
CA THR A 28 -9.17 -21.82 18.37
C THR A 28 -9.66 -20.43 18.72
N ASN A 29 -8.81 -19.67 19.40
CA ASN A 29 -9.08 -18.27 19.66
C ASN A 29 -8.79 -17.47 18.38
N TYR A 30 -9.84 -16.93 17.76
CA TYR A 30 -9.76 -16.11 16.54
C TYR A 30 -9.54 -14.62 16.83
N GLN A 31 -9.11 -14.25 18.03
CA GLN A 31 -8.76 -12.87 18.35
C GLN A 31 -7.67 -12.37 17.41
N ILE A 32 -7.94 -11.22 16.78
CA ILE A 32 -7.03 -10.56 15.84
C ILE A 32 -5.73 -10.15 16.55
N CYS A 33 -5.82 -9.79 17.82
CA CYS A 33 -4.68 -9.51 18.68
C CYS A 33 -4.91 -10.21 20.02
N GLY A 34 -3.90 -10.96 20.48
CA GLY A 34 -3.96 -11.64 21.77
C GLY A 34 -3.98 -10.67 22.95
N GLU A 35 -4.46 -11.15 24.09
CA GLU A 35 -4.49 -10.40 25.35
C GLU A 35 -3.09 -10.15 25.94
N HIS A 36 -2.08 -10.92 25.53
CA HIS A 36 -0.71 -10.73 25.97
C HIS A 36 -0.03 -9.60 25.18
N SER A 37 0.27 -8.50 25.88
CA SER A 37 1.22 -7.51 25.41
C SER A 37 2.61 -8.16 25.31
N TYR A 38 3.15 -8.29 24.10
CA TYR A 38 4.55 -8.65 23.92
C TYR A 38 5.42 -7.55 24.53
N ASP A 39 6.32 -7.90 25.44
CA ASP A 39 7.30 -6.95 25.99
C ASP A 39 8.33 -6.63 24.91
N LEU A 40 8.17 -5.46 24.28
CA LEU A 40 9.06 -4.98 23.24
C LEU A 40 10.25 -4.18 23.80
N SER A 41 10.40 -4.05 25.12
CA SER A 41 11.47 -3.25 25.74
C SER A 41 12.88 -3.72 25.39
N ALA A 42 13.04 -5.02 25.10
CA ALA A 42 14.30 -5.60 24.67
C ALA A 42 14.57 -5.48 23.15
N SER A 43 13.59 -5.05 22.36
CA SER A 43 13.72 -4.94 20.90
C SER A 43 14.28 -3.59 20.49
N VAL A 44 15.33 -3.60 19.68
CA VAL A 44 15.87 -2.38 19.07
C VAL A 44 14.88 -1.86 18.02
N PRO A 45 14.59 -0.55 17.96
CA PRO A 45 13.80 0.04 16.90
C PRO A 45 14.32 -0.33 15.50
N SER A 46 13.42 -0.65 14.58
CA SER A 46 13.80 -1.21 13.27
C SER A 46 14.73 -0.30 12.47
N ALA A 47 14.53 1.02 12.55
CA ALA A 47 15.36 2.02 11.90
C ALA A 47 16.82 2.08 12.40
N LEU A 48 17.12 1.49 13.56
CA LEU A 48 18.46 1.49 14.17
C LEU A 48 19.27 0.21 13.87
N GLY A 49 18.80 -0.66 12.98
CA GLY A 49 19.55 -1.87 12.64
C GLY A 49 18.95 -2.69 11.50
N PRO A 50 17.84 -3.41 11.74
CA PRO A 50 17.33 -4.37 10.75
C PRO A 50 16.82 -3.70 9.47
N LEU A 51 16.20 -2.52 9.55
CA LEU A 51 15.65 -1.85 8.37
C LEU A 51 16.74 -1.36 7.40
N PRO A 52 17.79 -0.62 7.83
CA PRO A 52 18.93 -0.30 6.97
C PRO A 52 19.51 -1.52 6.27
N HIS A 53 19.75 -2.60 7.03
CA HIS A 53 20.31 -3.82 6.48
C HIS A 53 19.42 -4.45 5.40
N VAL A 54 18.11 -4.49 5.60
CA VAL A 54 17.16 -5.00 4.60
C VAL A 54 17.17 -4.13 3.35
N ILE A 55 17.19 -2.80 3.50
CA ILE A 55 17.24 -1.86 2.36
C ILE A 55 18.50 -2.13 1.51
N GLU A 56 19.66 -2.21 2.15
CA GLU A 56 20.95 -2.43 1.48
C GLU A 56 21.00 -3.79 0.78
N MET A 57 20.41 -4.82 1.38
CA MET A 57 20.43 -6.18 0.84
C MET A 57 19.44 -6.40 -0.31
N THR A 58 18.27 -5.76 -0.28
CA THR A 58 17.22 -6.01 -1.27
C THR A 58 17.15 -4.96 -2.37
N ASN A 59 17.54 -3.71 -2.07
CA ASN A 59 17.28 -2.53 -2.91
C ASN A 59 15.80 -2.39 -3.34
N ASN A 60 14.87 -3.02 -2.60
CA ASN A 60 13.45 -3.05 -2.91
C ASN A 60 12.65 -3.05 -1.60
N VAL A 61 12.61 -1.89 -0.95
CA VAL A 61 11.82 -1.66 0.28
C VAL A 61 10.87 -0.50 0.03
N LEU A 62 9.59 -0.69 0.37
CA LEU A 62 8.58 0.37 0.36
C LEU A 62 8.04 0.57 1.78
N ILE A 63 7.95 1.82 2.20
CA ILE A 63 7.24 2.24 3.41
C ILE A 63 6.08 3.13 2.98
N GLY A 64 4.86 2.68 3.25
CA GLY A 64 3.63 3.42 3.01
C GLY A 64 3.12 4.08 4.28
N GLY A 65 2.88 5.39 4.25
CA GLY A 65 2.20 6.15 5.30
C GLY A 65 0.79 6.54 4.88
N GLY A 66 -0.16 6.47 5.80
CA GLY A 66 -1.50 7.05 5.60
C GLY A 66 -1.53 8.46 6.17
N ALA A 67 -1.83 9.47 5.34
CA ALA A 67 -1.79 10.88 5.76
C ALA A 67 -2.79 11.22 6.89
N LEU A 68 -3.79 10.35 7.14
CA LEU A 68 -4.80 10.48 8.20
C LEU A 68 -4.58 9.50 9.36
N ASP A 69 -3.43 8.82 9.43
CA ASP A 69 -3.08 7.98 10.58
C ASP A 69 -2.54 8.83 11.74
N PHE A 70 -3.27 8.84 12.86
CA PHE A 70 -2.87 9.52 14.09
C PHE A 70 -2.16 8.62 15.11
N LEU A 71 -2.06 7.32 14.83
CA LEU A 71 -1.28 6.39 15.64
C LEU A 71 0.17 6.36 15.17
N LEU A 72 0.39 6.21 13.86
CA LEU A 72 1.71 6.25 13.22
C LEU A 72 1.74 7.39 12.19
N LEU A 73 2.01 8.60 12.67
CA LEU A 73 2.04 9.80 11.84
C LEU A 73 3.09 9.69 10.72
N SER A 74 2.68 9.93 9.47
CA SER A 74 3.58 9.97 8.30
C SER A 74 4.81 10.86 8.52
N ASN A 75 4.63 12.05 9.12
CA ASN A 75 5.74 12.95 9.45
C ASN A 75 6.69 12.36 10.50
N GLY A 76 6.19 11.61 11.47
CA GLY A 76 7.02 10.93 12.47
C GLY A 76 7.85 9.79 11.84
N SER A 77 7.25 9.04 10.93
CA SER A 77 7.95 8.04 10.12
C SER A 77 9.03 8.68 9.24
N LEU A 78 8.73 9.82 8.59
CA LEU A 78 9.72 10.55 7.81
C LEU A 78 10.88 11.08 8.68
N VAL A 79 10.62 11.62 9.86
CA VAL A 79 11.70 12.02 10.80
C VAL A 79 12.56 10.81 11.17
N THR A 80 11.94 9.65 11.40
CA THR A 80 12.66 8.40 11.67
C THR A 80 13.55 7.99 10.50
N ILE A 81 13.05 8.09 9.27
CA ILE A 81 13.82 7.82 8.05
C ILE A 81 14.96 8.83 7.88
N GLN A 82 14.72 10.12 8.14
CA GLN A 82 15.77 11.15 8.06
C GLN A 82 16.89 10.95 9.08
N ASN A 83 16.61 10.29 10.21
CA ASN A 83 17.64 9.91 11.17
C ASN A 83 18.37 8.60 10.82
N MET A 84 17.77 7.77 9.95
CA MET A 84 18.32 6.48 9.53
C MET A 84 19.48 6.66 8.55
N THR A 85 20.54 5.86 8.69
CA THR A 85 21.65 5.80 7.73
C THR A 85 21.59 4.48 6.97
N TRP A 86 21.65 4.54 5.64
CA TRP A 86 21.71 3.36 4.77
C TRP A 86 22.50 3.66 3.51
N ASN A 87 23.18 2.64 2.97
CA ASN A 87 24.04 2.76 1.79
C ASN A 87 25.03 3.93 1.92
N GLY A 88 25.56 4.14 3.14
CA GLY A 88 26.59 5.13 3.45
C GLY A 88 26.11 6.58 3.62
N MET A 89 24.82 6.89 3.49
CA MET A 89 24.28 8.25 3.68
C MET A 89 23.09 8.28 4.63
N GLN A 90 22.97 9.36 5.41
CA GLN A 90 21.88 9.57 6.36
C GLN A 90 20.70 10.26 5.69
N GLY A 91 19.51 9.68 5.83
CA GLY A 91 18.26 10.27 5.36
C GLY A 91 18.17 10.39 3.84
N PHE A 92 16.99 10.79 3.38
CA PHE A 92 16.82 11.23 2.00
C PHE A 92 17.62 12.51 1.77
N GLN A 93 18.37 12.55 0.67
CA GLN A 93 19.14 13.71 0.24
C GLN A 93 18.23 14.73 -0.46
N GLU A 94 17.10 14.27 -1.01
CA GLU A 94 16.06 15.12 -1.57
C GLU A 94 14.76 14.96 -0.80
N LYS A 95 14.03 16.07 -0.63
CA LYS A 95 12.72 16.02 0.03
C LYS A 95 11.73 15.26 -0.87
N PRO A 96 10.99 14.27 -0.35
CA PRO A 96 9.90 13.64 -1.08
C PRO A 96 8.90 14.67 -1.61
N SER A 97 8.70 14.66 -2.93
CA SER A 97 7.87 15.64 -3.63
C SER A 97 7.23 15.12 -4.92
N SER A 98 7.56 13.89 -5.34
CA SER A 98 7.01 13.35 -6.59
C SER A 98 5.55 12.96 -6.39
N PRO A 99 4.64 13.31 -7.31
CA PRO A 99 3.22 13.01 -7.16
C PRO A 99 2.98 11.50 -7.31
N PHE A 100 2.21 10.92 -6.38
CA PHE A 100 1.82 9.50 -6.40
C PHE A 100 0.55 9.31 -7.22
N TYR A 101 0.56 8.43 -8.22
CA TYR A 101 -0.56 8.23 -9.14
C TYR A 101 -1.21 6.86 -8.99
N VAL A 102 -2.53 6.86 -8.83
CA VAL A 102 -3.40 5.67 -8.81
C VAL A 102 -4.31 5.72 -10.04
N PRO A 103 -4.36 4.68 -10.88
CA PRO A 103 -5.14 4.70 -12.11
C PRO A 103 -6.63 4.78 -11.84
N TYR A 104 -7.34 5.28 -12.84
CA TYR A 104 -8.78 5.13 -12.87
C TYR A 104 -9.17 3.69 -13.18
N HIS A 105 -10.31 3.32 -12.65
CA HIS A 105 -10.95 2.03 -12.85
C HIS A 105 -12.41 2.28 -13.23
N PRO A 106 -13.13 1.25 -13.75
CA PRO A 106 -14.57 1.36 -13.97
C PRO A 106 -15.23 2.02 -12.76
N GLY A 107 -15.99 3.07 -13.05
CA GLY A 107 -16.40 4.04 -12.05
C GLY A 107 -17.78 3.76 -11.48
N LEU A 108 -18.22 4.65 -10.58
CA LEU A 108 -19.58 4.69 -10.03
C LEU A 108 -20.67 4.66 -11.11
N LEU A 109 -20.43 5.20 -12.31
CA LEU A 109 -21.42 5.22 -13.39
C LEU A 109 -21.61 3.86 -14.04
N GLU A 110 -20.55 3.06 -14.26
CA GLU A 110 -20.69 1.68 -14.70
C GLU A 110 -21.33 0.83 -13.61
N GLY A 111 -20.98 1.08 -12.34
CA GLY A 111 -21.65 0.40 -11.23
C GLY A 111 -23.11 0.82 -11.03
N LEU A 112 -23.44 2.08 -11.29
CA LEU A 112 -24.81 2.58 -11.25
C LEU A 112 -25.62 2.07 -12.45
N GLU A 113 -25.05 2.07 -13.65
CA GLU A 113 -25.67 1.48 -14.84
C GLU A 113 -25.95 0.00 -14.59
N ALA A 114 -24.99 -0.72 -14.01
CA ALA A 114 -25.19 -2.07 -13.55
C ALA A 114 -26.42 -2.12 -12.63
N ILE A 115 -26.42 -1.42 -11.48
CA ILE A 115 -27.55 -1.42 -10.52
C ILE A 115 -28.91 -1.07 -11.18
N LEU A 116 -28.95 -0.09 -12.08
CA LEU A 116 -30.18 0.42 -12.68
C LEU A 116 -30.72 -0.45 -13.82
N THR A 117 -29.88 -1.28 -14.45
CA THR A 117 -30.25 -2.04 -15.66
C THR A 117 -30.21 -3.57 -15.53
N GLN A 118 -29.82 -4.11 -14.36
CA GLN A 118 -29.58 -5.57 -14.17
C GLN A 118 -30.77 -6.49 -14.57
N PRO A 119 -30.59 -7.44 -15.51
CA PRO A 119 -31.24 -8.74 -15.46
C PRO A 119 -30.43 -9.72 -14.58
N PHE A 120 -31.11 -10.57 -13.81
CA PHE A 120 -30.47 -11.54 -12.92
C PHE A 120 -29.72 -12.62 -13.74
N PRO A 121 -28.47 -13.00 -13.41
CA PRO A 121 -27.70 -12.70 -12.20
C PRO A 121 -26.67 -11.55 -12.37
N VAL A 122 -26.40 -10.86 -11.25
CA VAL A 122 -25.67 -9.58 -11.19
C VAL A 122 -24.14 -9.73 -11.14
N PRO A 123 -23.35 -9.09 -12.02
CA PRO A 123 -21.92 -8.89 -11.80
C PRO A 123 -21.71 -8.00 -10.57
N VAL A 124 -20.95 -8.48 -9.58
CA VAL A 124 -20.67 -7.71 -8.37
C VAL A 124 -19.82 -6.49 -8.73
N GLU A 125 -20.34 -5.31 -8.47
CA GLU A 125 -19.60 -4.05 -8.57
C GLU A 125 -18.59 -3.96 -7.43
N LYS A 126 -17.30 -3.79 -7.80
CA LYS A 126 -16.17 -3.93 -6.87
C LYS A 126 -15.34 -2.67 -6.70
N ASN A 127 -15.66 -1.59 -7.41
CA ASN A 127 -14.69 -0.53 -7.70
C ASN A 127 -15.19 0.89 -7.37
N THR A 128 -15.43 1.16 -6.09
CA THR A 128 -15.59 2.52 -5.54
C THR A 128 -14.35 2.93 -4.75
N ALA A 129 -13.22 3.12 -5.44
CA ALA A 129 -12.01 3.66 -4.83
C ALA A 129 -11.62 5.01 -5.47
N GLY A 130 -10.80 5.78 -4.76
CA GLY A 130 -10.21 7.00 -5.30
C GLY A 130 -9.18 6.69 -6.39
N SER A 131 -9.06 7.59 -7.36
CA SER A 131 -8.11 7.54 -8.47
C SER A 131 -7.50 8.92 -8.73
N GLY A 132 -6.41 8.97 -9.49
CA GLY A 132 -5.63 10.18 -9.78
C GLY A 132 -4.43 10.35 -8.85
N TYR A 133 -4.05 11.59 -8.59
CA TYR A 133 -2.91 11.90 -7.72
C TYR A 133 -3.30 11.84 -6.25
N LEU A 134 -2.93 10.75 -5.58
CA LEU A 134 -3.36 10.43 -4.22
C LEU A 134 -2.25 10.49 -3.19
N GLY A 135 -1.25 11.34 -3.39
CA GLY A 135 -0.20 11.54 -2.40
C GLY A 135 1.14 11.93 -2.97
N THR A 136 2.18 11.62 -2.21
CA THR A 136 3.57 11.93 -2.54
C THR A 136 4.44 10.70 -2.35
N TRP A 137 5.33 10.42 -3.31
CA TRP A 137 6.30 9.34 -3.20
C TRP A 137 7.72 9.83 -3.48
N HIS A 138 8.69 8.99 -3.14
CA HIS A 138 10.10 9.21 -3.41
C HIS A 138 10.89 7.90 -3.28
N THR A 139 11.90 7.68 -4.12
CA THR A 139 12.79 6.53 -4.03
C THR A 139 14.24 6.98 -4.03
N GLU A 140 15.02 6.50 -3.07
CA GLU A 140 16.45 6.80 -2.97
C GLU A 140 17.20 5.59 -2.38
N ARG A 141 18.27 5.15 -3.06
CA ARG A 141 19.16 4.07 -2.58
C ARG A 141 18.42 2.81 -2.10
N GLY A 142 17.43 2.35 -2.86
CA GLY A 142 16.69 1.11 -2.57
C GLY A 142 15.52 1.23 -1.60
N LEU A 143 15.30 2.41 -1.00
CA LEU A 143 14.14 2.72 -0.16
C LEU A 143 13.16 3.61 -0.91
N THR A 144 11.89 3.21 -0.92
CA THR A 144 10.75 3.98 -1.43
C THR A 144 9.86 4.41 -0.28
N TRP A 145 9.58 5.70 -0.19
CA TRP A 145 8.55 6.28 0.67
C TRP A 145 7.31 6.61 -0.17
N CYS A 146 6.12 6.32 0.35
CA CYS A 146 4.87 6.76 -0.25
C CYS A 146 3.90 7.20 0.85
N ASP A 147 3.56 8.50 0.87
CA ASP A 147 2.52 9.05 1.72
C ASP A 147 1.21 9.11 0.92
N VAL A 148 0.17 8.45 1.42
CA VAL A 148 -1.11 8.26 0.73
C VAL A 148 -2.16 9.17 1.35
N ASN A 149 -2.65 10.12 0.56
CA ASN A 149 -3.74 11.00 0.92
C ASN A 149 -5.03 10.19 1.10
N HIS A 150 -5.89 10.64 2.02
CA HIS A 150 -7.18 10.00 2.33
C HIS A 150 -7.10 8.59 2.92
N ALA A 151 -5.90 8.09 3.25
CA ALA A 151 -5.71 6.83 3.97
C ALA A 151 -5.39 7.06 5.46
N GLY A 152 -5.98 6.24 6.33
CA GLY A 152 -5.54 6.07 7.72
C GLY A 152 -4.50 4.96 7.88
N HIS A 153 -4.46 4.35 9.07
CA HIS A 153 -3.50 3.28 9.44
C HIS A 153 -3.48 2.10 8.46
N GLU A 154 -4.62 1.84 7.84
CA GLU A 154 -4.91 0.68 7.01
C GLU A 154 -5.05 1.09 5.54
N ILE A 155 -3.95 1.48 4.88
CA ILE A 155 -3.99 2.04 3.51
C ILE A 155 -4.89 1.23 2.55
N PRO A 156 -4.78 -0.11 2.42
CA PRO A 156 -5.62 -0.86 1.50
C PRO A 156 -7.12 -0.87 1.84
N GLN A 157 -7.48 -0.63 3.11
CA GLN A 157 -8.88 -0.54 3.53
C GLN A 157 -9.51 0.79 3.12
N TYR A 158 -8.74 1.88 3.15
CA TYR A 158 -9.24 3.23 2.87
C TYR A 158 -9.02 3.66 1.41
N VAL A 159 -7.87 3.31 0.85
CA VAL A 159 -7.47 3.63 -0.52
C VAL A 159 -6.93 2.35 -1.18
N PRO A 160 -7.82 1.41 -1.56
CA PRO A 160 -7.41 0.10 -2.06
C PRO A 160 -6.58 0.17 -3.35
N GLY A 161 -6.87 1.13 -4.22
CA GLY A 161 -6.09 1.37 -5.44
C GLY A 161 -4.63 1.73 -5.13
N ALA A 162 -4.37 2.51 -4.08
CA ALA A 162 -3.02 2.84 -3.64
C ALA A 162 -2.28 1.60 -3.10
N GLY A 163 -2.95 0.82 -2.24
CA GLY A 163 -2.40 -0.43 -1.72
C GLY A 163 -2.05 -1.43 -2.83
N TYR A 164 -2.92 -1.53 -3.84
CA TYR A 164 -2.65 -2.38 -5.01
C TYR A 164 -1.50 -1.83 -5.86
N ARG A 165 -1.43 -0.52 -6.07
CA ARG A 165 -0.34 0.14 -6.80
C ARG A 165 1.02 -0.07 -6.13
N HIS A 166 1.08 -0.09 -4.79
CA HIS A 166 2.30 -0.47 -4.06
C HIS A 166 2.76 -1.89 -4.40
N LEU A 167 1.82 -2.85 -4.50
CA LEU A 167 2.15 -4.23 -4.89
C LEU A 167 2.66 -4.33 -6.32
N GLU A 168 2.06 -3.60 -7.25
CA GLU A 168 2.55 -3.56 -8.64
C GLU A 168 4.00 -3.09 -8.72
N PHE A 169 4.33 -2.02 -7.98
CA PHE A 169 5.69 -1.51 -7.89
C PHE A 169 6.65 -2.54 -7.29
N LEU A 170 6.31 -3.11 -6.13
CA LEU A 170 7.15 -4.08 -5.42
C LEU A 170 7.38 -5.37 -6.23
N LEU A 171 6.42 -5.74 -7.08
CA LEU A 171 6.50 -6.88 -8.01
C LEU A 171 7.19 -6.52 -9.34
N GLY A 172 7.64 -5.27 -9.53
CA GLY A 172 8.29 -4.80 -10.75
C GLY A 172 7.36 -4.76 -11.97
N ARG A 173 6.05 -4.66 -11.76
CA ARG A 173 5.06 -4.56 -12.85
C ARG A 173 4.96 -3.16 -13.42
N ILE A 174 5.33 -2.16 -12.62
CA ILE A 174 5.46 -0.76 -13.01
C ILE A 174 6.85 -0.29 -12.62
N SER A 175 7.34 0.73 -13.32
CA SER A 175 8.68 1.27 -13.10
C SER A 175 8.77 2.11 -11.83
N ASN A 176 7.70 2.82 -11.49
CA ASN A 176 7.65 3.72 -10.34
C ASN A 176 6.19 4.06 -9.94
N LEU A 177 6.02 4.68 -8.77
CA LEU A 177 4.69 5.00 -8.22
C LEU A 177 4.03 6.24 -8.85
N GLY A 178 4.76 7.01 -9.66
CA GLY A 178 4.22 8.12 -10.46
C GLY A 178 3.77 7.71 -11.86
N GLU A 179 3.84 6.42 -12.21
CA GLU A 179 3.52 5.94 -13.55
C GLU A 179 2.03 6.13 -13.87
N VAL A 180 1.77 6.92 -14.92
CA VAL A 180 0.42 7.18 -15.45
C VAL A 180 0.07 6.11 -16.48
N SER A 181 -0.44 5.00 -15.98
CA SER A 181 -0.89 3.83 -16.74
C SER A 181 -2.03 3.14 -16.01
N ASP A 182 -2.86 2.36 -16.72
CA ASP A 182 -3.89 1.52 -16.11
C ASP A 182 -3.27 0.49 -15.14
N PHE A 183 -4.09 -0.11 -14.27
CA PHE A 183 -3.63 -1.27 -13.50
C PHE A 183 -3.20 -2.39 -14.46
N THR A 184 -2.10 -3.08 -14.16
CA THR A 184 -1.55 -4.17 -14.98
C THR A 184 -2.48 -5.37 -15.10
N THR A 185 -3.49 -5.46 -14.24
CA THR A 185 -4.54 -6.50 -14.27
C THR A 185 -5.86 -6.02 -14.89
N GLN A 186 -5.95 -4.74 -15.25
CA GLN A 186 -7.12 -4.15 -15.88
C GLN A 186 -7.00 -4.24 -17.40
N LYS A 187 -8.16 -4.32 -18.07
CA LYS A 187 -8.27 -4.34 -19.53
C LYS A 187 -9.28 -3.27 -19.96
N GLY A 188 -8.85 -2.33 -20.80
CA GLY A 188 -9.62 -1.20 -21.30
C GLY A 188 -8.73 0.03 -21.41
N ASP A 189 -9.31 1.21 -21.66
CA ASP A 189 -8.62 2.50 -21.61
C ASP A 189 -9.27 3.34 -20.51
N PHE A 190 -8.61 3.36 -19.35
CA PHE A 190 -9.08 4.09 -18.17
C PHE A 190 -8.09 5.18 -17.77
N THR A 191 -7.40 5.75 -18.76
CA THR A 191 -6.35 6.75 -18.55
C THR A 191 -6.87 8.12 -18.08
N GLY A 192 -8.18 8.25 -17.81
CA GLY A 192 -8.83 9.54 -17.48
C GLY A 192 -8.90 10.52 -18.67
N ASN A 193 -8.31 10.18 -19.81
CA ASN A 193 -8.40 10.91 -21.08
C ASN A 193 -9.50 10.38 -22.00
N SER A 194 -10.18 9.31 -21.61
CA SER A 194 -11.36 8.81 -22.31
C SER A 194 -12.50 9.81 -22.12
N SER A 195 -12.54 10.81 -22.98
CA SER A 195 -13.78 11.45 -23.41
C SER A 195 -14.63 10.35 -24.06
N ARG A 196 -15.33 9.54 -23.26
CA ARG A 196 -16.52 8.88 -23.77
C ARG A 196 -17.54 9.99 -23.97
N PRO A 197 -17.89 10.35 -25.22
CA PRO A 197 -19.02 11.24 -25.43
C PRO A 197 -20.25 10.47 -24.93
N TYR A 198 -20.87 10.99 -23.89
CA TYR A 198 -22.28 10.73 -23.66
C TYR A 198 -23.08 11.47 -24.74
#